data_AF-A0A8J2WHV6-F1
#
_entry.id   AF-A0A8J2WHV6-F1
#
_cell.length_a   1.000
_cell.length_b   1.000
_cell.length_c   1.000
_cell.angle_alpha   90.00
_cell.angle_beta   90.00
_cell.angle_gamma   90.00
#
_symmetry.space_group_name_H-M   'P 1'
#
loop_
_entity.id
_entity.type
_entity.pdbx_description
1 polymer ?
#
loop_
_entity_poly.entity_id
_entity_poly.type
_entity_poly.pdbx_seq_one_letter_code
_entity_poly.pdbx_strand_id
1 'polypeptide(L)'
;MAGQKQEHPSMAFWQNRSISLVDMYIDNSEPTENVGQIHFSLEYDFQNTTLILKIMQGKDLPPMDMGGTSDPYVRVTLLPDKKHRLETKIKRRTLNPRWNETFYFEGFPIQKLQSRVLHLHVFDYDRFSRDDSIGEVFLPLCQVDFSEKPVFWKALKPPLKDKCGELLVSLCYHPTNSTLTLIALKARNLKAKDINGKSDPYVKVWLYFGDKRVEKRKTPVYKCTLEPVFNETFTFNVPWEKIRECSLDVRVMDFDNIGRNELIGRISLTGKNSTGASETKHWQDMITKPRQAVVQWHRLKPE
;
A
#
# COMPACT_ATOMS: atom_id res chain seq x y z
N MET A 1 19.92 -32.12 -43.91
CA MET A 1 19.80 -31.40 -42.63
C MET A 1 18.89 -30.21 -42.84
N ALA A 2 17.63 -30.32 -42.43
CA ALA A 2 16.65 -29.23 -42.51
C ALA A 2 16.37 -28.76 -41.07
N GLY A 3 16.60 -27.46 -40.82
CA GLY A 3 16.51 -26.85 -39.51
C GLY A 3 15.07 -26.76 -38.99
N GLN A 4 14.89 -27.11 -37.73
CA GLN A 4 13.64 -26.96 -36.98
C GLN A 4 13.26 -25.49 -36.84
N LYS A 5 12.00 -25.16 -37.17
CA LYS A 5 11.37 -23.90 -36.76
C LYS A 5 11.14 -23.93 -35.25
N GLN A 6 11.75 -23.02 -34.51
CA GLN A 6 11.32 -22.69 -33.14
C GLN A 6 10.04 -21.86 -33.24
N GLU A 7 8.93 -22.43 -32.78
CA GLU A 7 7.69 -21.70 -32.55
C GLU A 7 7.90 -20.72 -31.39
N HIS A 8 7.63 -19.44 -31.63
CA HIS A 8 7.54 -18.43 -30.58
C HIS A 8 6.33 -18.73 -29.68
N PRO A 9 6.47 -18.71 -28.34
CA PRO A 9 5.31 -18.83 -27.47
C PRO A 9 4.42 -17.58 -27.61
N SER A 10 3.18 -17.82 -28.04
CA SER A 10 2.11 -16.82 -28.16
C SER A 10 1.88 -16.04 -26.86
N MET A 11 1.42 -14.79 -26.97
CA MET A 11 1.08 -13.84 -25.88
C MET A 11 -0.03 -14.31 -24.90
N ALA A 12 -0.41 -15.60 -24.91
CA ALA A 12 -1.36 -16.20 -23.99
C ALA A 12 -0.70 -16.78 -22.71
N PHE A 13 0.63 -16.84 -22.63
CA PHE A 13 1.34 -17.46 -21.50
C PHE A 13 1.52 -16.58 -20.25
N TRP A 14 1.06 -15.32 -20.27
CA TRP A 14 1.19 -14.39 -19.12
C TRP A 14 -0.14 -13.99 -18.47
N GLN A 15 -1.25 -14.64 -18.82
CA GLN A 15 -2.45 -14.60 -18.00
C GLN A 15 -2.41 -15.74 -16.99
N ASN A 16 -2.78 -15.44 -15.73
CA ASN A 16 -2.95 -16.35 -14.59
C ASN A 16 -1.74 -16.68 -13.70
N ARG A 17 -1.19 -15.66 -13.05
CA ARG A 17 -0.99 -15.75 -11.60
C ARG A 17 -1.74 -14.61 -10.91
N SER A 18 -2.93 -14.91 -10.40
CA SER A 18 -3.59 -14.06 -9.42
C SER A 18 -2.68 -13.97 -8.19
N ILE A 19 -2.11 -12.78 -7.93
CA ILE A 19 -1.46 -12.47 -6.65
C ILE A 19 -2.48 -12.80 -5.55
N SER A 20 -2.14 -13.71 -4.63
CA SER A 20 -3.09 -14.08 -3.59
C SER A 20 -3.33 -12.86 -2.68
N LEU A 21 -4.51 -12.77 -2.07
CA LEU A 21 -4.79 -11.71 -1.09
C LEU A 21 -3.73 -11.68 0.03
N VAL A 22 -3.17 -12.83 0.38
CA VAL A 22 -2.08 -12.96 1.34
C VAL A 22 -0.80 -12.28 0.84
N ASP A 23 -0.42 -12.49 -0.42
CA ASP A 23 0.77 -11.86 -1.02
C ASP A 23 0.69 -10.32 -1.04
N MET A 24 -0.52 -9.76 -1.05
CA MET A 24 -0.73 -8.30 -0.96
C MET A 24 -0.40 -7.74 0.44
N TYR A 25 -0.50 -8.55 1.50
CA TYR A 25 -0.27 -8.14 2.88
C TYR A 25 1.09 -8.58 3.44
N ILE A 26 1.86 -9.38 2.69
CA ILE A 26 3.25 -9.68 3.02
C ILE A 26 4.08 -8.44 2.73
N ASP A 27 4.23 -7.59 3.74
CA ASP A 27 5.12 -6.45 3.69
C ASP A 27 6.38 -6.74 4.49
N ASN A 28 7.45 -7.10 3.77
CA ASN A 28 8.78 -7.36 4.33
C ASN A 28 9.60 -6.08 4.55
N SER A 29 9.03 -4.89 4.34
CA SER A 29 9.75 -3.65 4.63
C SER A 29 9.93 -3.46 6.14
N GLU A 30 11.11 -2.96 6.52
CA GLU A 30 11.35 -2.53 7.90
C GLU A 30 10.51 -1.28 8.22
N PRO A 31 9.97 -1.15 9.44
CA PRO A 31 9.21 0.02 9.84
C PRO A 31 10.04 1.30 9.68
N THR A 32 9.51 2.28 8.95
CA THR A 32 10.17 3.58 8.74
C THR A 32 10.18 4.45 10.00
N GLU A 33 9.24 4.18 10.93
CA GLU A 33 9.11 4.84 12.22
C GLU A 33 8.85 3.76 13.29
N ASN A 34 9.41 3.93 14.49
CA ASN A 34 9.08 3.09 15.62
C ASN A 34 7.80 3.62 16.30
N VAL A 35 6.70 2.88 16.17
CA VAL A 35 5.41 3.20 16.80
C VAL A 35 5.01 2.17 17.86
N GLY A 36 6.01 1.52 18.46
CA GLY A 36 5.84 0.56 19.54
C GLY A 36 5.60 -0.88 19.05
N GLN A 37 5.21 -1.74 19.99
CA GLN A 37 5.06 -3.18 19.76
C GLN A 37 3.78 -3.71 20.39
N ILE A 38 3.24 -4.79 19.82
CA ILE A 38 2.08 -5.52 20.36
C ILE A 38 2.46 -6.96 20.72
N HIS A 39 1.96 -7.42 21.86
CA HIS A 39 2.13 -8.76 22.41
C HIS A 39 0.80 -9.52 22.40
N PHE A 40 0.76 -10.65 21.71
CA PHE A 40 -0.44 -11.49 21.60
C PHE A 40 -0.09 -12.96 21.43
N SER A 41 -1.05 -13.84 21.70
CA SER A 41 -0.91 -15.28 21.46
C SER A 41 -2.03 -15.79 20.58
N LEU A 42 -1.73 -16.87 19.85
CA LEU A 42 -2.69 -17.59 19.03
C LEU A 42 -2.77 -19.04 19.49
N GLU A 43 -3.99 -19.57 19.51
CA GLU A 43 -4.28 -20.98 19.74
C GLU A 43 -5.39 -21.39 18.78
N TYR A 44 -5.32 -22.62 18.28
CA TYR A 44 -6.42 -23.19 17.51
C TYR A 44 -6.97 -24.41 18.25
N ASP A 45 -8.24 -24.33 18.64
CA ASP A 45 -8.97 -25.46 19.19
C ASP A 45 -9.53 -26.31 18.04
N PHE A 46 -8.87 -27.43 17.78
CA PHE A 46 -9.26 -28.36 16.73
C PHE A 46 -10.59 -29.08 17.01
N GLN A 47 -10.96 -29.25 18.28
CA GLN A 47 -12.20 -29.94 18.66
C GLN A 47 -13.41 -29.04 18.40
N ASN A 48 -13.32 -27.77 18.79
CA ASN A 48 -14.40 -26.80 18.65
C ASN A 48 -14.31 -25.97 17.36
N THR A 49 -13.28 -26.20 16.53
CA THR A 49 -13.00 -25.45 15.29
C THR A 49 -12.90 -23.93 15.52
N THR A 50 -12.15 -23.54 16.55
CA THR A 50 -12.11 -22.15 17.03
C THR A 50 -10.69 -21.59 17.00
N LEU A 51 -10.51 -20.45 16.33
CA LEU A 51 -9.29 -19.65 16.49
C LEU A 51 -9.42 -18.78 17.74
N ILE A 52 -8.47 -18.91 18.65
CA ILE A 52 -8.40 -18.17 19.91
C ILE A 52 -7.25 -17.17 19.81
N LEU A 53 -7.58 -15.88 19.92
CA LEU A 53 -6.62 -14.79 19.93
C LEU A 53 -6.63 -14.12 21.29
N LYS A 54 -5.48 -14.06 21.96
CA LYS A 54 -5.33 -13.29 23.20
C LYS A 54 -4.46 -12.06 22.96
N ILE A 55 -5.05 -10.88 23.08
CA ILE A 55 -4.33 -9.60 23.06
C ILE A 55 -3.88 -9.29 24.48
N MET A 56 -2.57 -9.36 24.73
CA MET A 56 -2.01 -9.23 26.08
C MET A 56 -1.68 -7.79 26.41
N GLN A 57 -0.74 -7.19 25.69
CA GLN A 57 -0.24 -5.85 26.01
C GLN A 57 0.39 -5.14 24.81
N GLY A 58 0.47 -3.82 24.90
CA GLY A 58 1.26 -2.97 24.03
C GLY A 58 2.47 -2.43 24.79
N LYS A 59 3.54 -2.09 24.07
CA LYS A 59 4.77 -1.56 24.65
C LYS A 59 5.30 -0.40 23.80
N ASP A 60 5.81 0.63 24.48
CA ASP A 60 6.48 1.79 23.87
C ASP A 60 5.64 2.45 22.77
N LEU A 61 4.32 2.56 22.98
CA LEU A 61 3.44 3.28 22.05
C LEU A 61 3.77 4.78 22.08
N PRO A 62 3.65 5.51 20.95
CA PRO A 62 3.86 6.95 20.92
C PRO A 62 2.72 7.69 21.65
N PRO A 63 3.02 8.85 22.28
CA PRO A 63 2.00 9.74 22.79
C PRO A 63 1.29 10.46 21.64
N MET A 64 -0.01 10.25 21.52
CA MET A 64 -0.85 10.89 20.49
C MET A 64 -1.63 12.08 21.07
N ASP A 65 -1.96 12.04 22.37
CA ASP A 65 -2.58 13.16 23.08
C ASP A 65 -1.59 14.29 23.40
N MET A 66 -2.09 15.53 23.46
CA MET A 66 -1.34 16.70 24.00
C MET A 66 -0.83 16.48 25.42
N GLY A 67 -1.43 15.57 26.18
CA GLY A 67 -1.03 15.21 27.55
C GLY A 67 0.24 14.35 27.64
N GLY A 68 0.86 14.00 26.52
CA GLY A 68 2.06 13.15 26.49
C GLY A 68 1.77 11.67 26.75
N THR A 69 0.51 11.24 26.57
CA THR A 69 0.07 9.84 26.67
C THR A 69 -0.83 9.49 25.48
N SER A 70 -1.42 8.30 25.53
CA SER A 70 -2.49 7.86 24.64
C SER A 70 -3.52 7.07 25.46
N ASP A 71 -4.73 6.92 24.94
CA ASP A 71 -5.81 6.07 25.38
C ASP A 71 -5.97 4.82 24.47
N PRO A 72 -4.99 3.89 24.43
CA PRO A 72 -4.94 2.88 23.36
C PRO A 72 -5.97 1.75 23.47
N TYR A 73 -6.47 1.32 22.30
CA TYR A 73 -7.24 0.08 22.10
C TYR A 73 -6.82 -0.63 20.80
N VAL A 74 -7.16 -1.92 20.68
CA VAL A 74 -6.83 -2.74 19.51
C VAL A 74 -8.10 -3.16 18.80
N ARG A 75 -8.18 -2.85 17.50
CA ARG A 75 -9.16 -3.38 16.57
C ARG A 75 -8.61 -4.63 15.87
N VAL A 76 -9.38 -5.70 15.91
CA VAL A 76 -9.04 -7.03 15.39
C VAL A 76 -9.92 -7.35 14.18
N THR A 77 -9.31 -7.73 13.07
CA THR A 77 -10.00 -8.13 11.83
C THR A 77 -9.37 -9.38 11.22
N LEU A 78 -10.18 -10.33 10.75
CA LEU A 78 -9.73 -11.48 9.95
C LEU A 78 -9.98 -11.23 8.46
N LEU A 79 -8.98 -10.67 7.79
CA LEU A 79 -9.06 -10.31 6.37
C LEU A 79 -9.22 -11.56 5.48
N PRO A 80 -9.91 -11.45 4.32
CA PRO A 80 -10.44 -10.21 3.72
C PRO A 80 -11.79 -9.72 4.29
N ASP A 81 -12.34 -10.39 5.30
CA ASP A 81 -13.60 -9.95 5.89
C ASP A 81 -13.37 -8.67 6.72
N LYS A 82 -13.74 -7.53 6.14
CA LYS A 82 -13.62 -6.21 6.78
C LYS A 82 -14.87 -5.82 7.58
N LYS A 83 -15.95 -6.62 7.52
CA LYS A 83 -17.23 -6.30 8.17
C LYS A 83 -17.19 -6.70 9.64
N HIS A 84 -16.67 -7.87 9.95
CA HIS A 84 -16.56 -8.35 11.32
C HIS A 84 -15.29 -7.80 11.97
N ARG A 85 -15.49 -6.91 12.95
CA ARG A 85 -14.42 -6.27 13.71
C ARG A 85 -14.69 -6.45 15.18
N LEU A 86 -13.67 -6.82 15.93
CA LEU A 86 -13.70 -6.91 17.38
C LEU A 86 -12.74 -5.86 17.95
N GLU A 87 -13.02 -5.36 19.14
CA GLU A 87 -12.20 -4.32 19.77
C GLU A 87 -11.93 -4.67 21.23
N THR A 88 -10.71 -4.38 21.68
CA THR A 88 -10.41 -4.43 23.12
C THR A 88 -11.01 -3.23 23.83
N LYS A 89 -11.04 -3.29 25.16
CA LYS A 89 -11.32 -2.08 25.96
C LYS A 89 -10.21 -1.04 25.78
N ILE A 90 -10.61 0.22 25.86
CA ILE A 90 -9.72 1.38 25.90
C ILE A 90 -8.96 1.40 27.23
N LYS A 91 -7.65 1.63 27.18
CA LYS A 91 -6.80 1.80 28.37
C LYS A 91 -6.36 3.25 28.44
N ARG A 92 -6.82 3.98 29.45
CA ARG A 92 -6.57 5.43 29.50
C ARG A 92 -5.15 5.78 29.92
N ARG A 93 -4.60 6.83 29.29
CA ARG A 93 -3.36 7.55 29.65
C ARG A 93 -2.18 6.62 29.88
N THR A 94 -1.89 5.76 28.91
CA THR A 94 -0.78 4.81 28.98
C THR A 94 -0.16 4.52 27.62
N LEU A 95 1.16 4.45 27.60
CA LEU A 95 1.95 4.02 26.43
C LEU A 95 2.32 2.53 26.49
N ASN A 96 1.96 1.85 27.59
CA ASN A 96 2.23 0.43 27.84
C ASN A 96 0.95 -0.27 28.34
N PRO A 97 -0.12 -0.30 27.51
CA PRO A 97 -1.40 -0.85 27.92
C PRO A 97 -1.35 -2.36 28.16
N ARG A 98 -2.09 -2.83 29.18
CA ARG A 98 -2.36 -4.25 29.41
C ARG A 98 -3.84 -4.53 29.17
N TRP A 99 -4.16 -5.18 28.06
CA TRP A 99 -5.53 -5.56 27.69
C TRP A 99 -5.90 -6.89 28.33
N ASN A 100 -5.12 -7.93 28.08
CA ASN A 100 -5.40 -9.32 28.49
C ASN A 100 -6.81 -9.80 28.10
N GLU A 101 -7.21 -9.47 26.88
CA GLU A 101 -8.54 -9.78 26.33
C GLU A 101 -8.41 -10.93 25.32
N THR A 102 -9.39 -11.84 25.34
CA THR A 102 -9.40 -13.04 24.48
C THR A 102 -10.60 -12.97 23.54
N PHE A 103 -10.33 -13.16 22.25
CA PHE A 103 -11.32 -13.18 21.18
C PHE A 103 -11.41 -14.60 20.61
N TYR A 104 -12.63 -15.04 20.34
CA TYR A 104 -12.93 -16.36 19.81
C TYR A 104 -13.56 -16.21 18.42
N PHE A 105 -12.96 -16.86 17.43
CA PHE A 105 -13.52 -16.99 16.09
C PHE A 105 -13.99 -18.43 15.91
N GLU A 106 -15.22 -18.68 16.35
CA GLU A 106 -15.85 -20.00 16.35
C GLU A 106 -16.25 -20.44 14.94
N GLY A 107 -16.31 -21.77 14.73
CA GLY A 107 -16.75 -22.36 13.47
C GLY A 107 -15.85 -22.02 12.28
N PHE A 108 -14.54 -21.83 12.52
CA PHE A 108 -13.56 -21.43 11.52
C PHE A 108 -12.61 -22.59 11.21
N PRO A 109 -12.86 -23.39 10.14
CA PRO A 109 -12.02 -24.55 9.81
C PRO A 109 -10.56 -24.18 9.55
N ILE A 110 -9.63 -25.01 10.00
CA ILE A 110 -8.18 -24.81 9.87
C ILE A 110 -7.74 -24.59 8.40
N GLN A 111 -8.38 -25.28 7.46
CA GLN A 111 -8.10 -25.12 6.02
C GLN A 111 -8.46 -23.72 5.52
N LYS A 112 -9.48 -23.07 6.10
CA LYS A 112 -9.85 -21.70 5.76
C LYS A 112 -8.93 -20.67 6.40
N LEU A 113 -8.21 -21.00 7.48
CA LEU A 113 -7.27 -20.06 8.12
C LEU A 113 -6.09 -19.76 7.22
N GLN A 114 -5.63 -20.72 6.40
CA GLN A 114 -4.49 -20.54 5.50
C GLN A 114 -4.68 -19.39 4.50
N SER A 115 -5.92 -19.03 4.16
CA SER A 115 -6.23 -17.91 3.26
C SER A 115 -6.54 -16.61 3.98
N ARG A 116 -6.28 -16.52 5.30
CA ARG A 116 -6.63 -15.36 6.13
C ARG A 116 -5.39 -14.63 6.63
N VAL A 117 -5.58 -13.34 6.86
CA VAL A 117 -4.60 -12.47 7.47
C VAL A 117 -5.22 -11.89 8.73
N LEU A 118 -4.59 -12.13 9.88
CA LEU A 118 -4.92 -11.45 11.12
C LEU A 118 -4.39 -10.03 11.04
N HIS A 119 -5.29 -9.06 11.11
CA HIS A 119 -4.96 -7.64 11.17
C HIS A 119 -5.25 -7.13 12.58
N LEU A 120 -4.20 -6.69 13.26
CA LEU A 120 -4.29 -6.01 14.55
C LEU A 120 -3.92 -4.55 14.34
N HIS A 121 -4.86 -3.66 14.65
CA HIS A 121 -4.71 -2.24 14.43
C HIS A 121 -4.89 -1.50 15.75
N VAL A 122 -3.83 -0.88 16.23
CA VAL A 122 -3.82 -0.10 17.48
C VAL A 122 -4.21 1.33 17.18
N PHE A 123 -5.19 1.82 17.93
CA PHE A 123 -5.71 3.18 17.87
C PHE A 123 -5.54 3.86 19.22
N ASP A 124 -5.45 5.18 19.18
CA ASP A 124 -5.67 6.09 20.29
C ASP A 124 -7.13 6.56 20.28
N TYR A 125 -7.83 6.43 21.40
CA TYR A 125 -9.23 6.84 21.50
C TYR A 125 -9.36 8.33 21.78
N ASP A 126 -10.17 9.00 20.96
CA ASP A 126 -10.44 10.41 21.09
C ASP A 126 -11.91 10.70 21.40
N ARG A 127 -12.17 11.46 22.47
CA ARG A 127 -13.57 11.75 22.86
C ARG A 127 -14.29 12.69 21.90
N PHE A 128 -13.57 13.61 21.27
CA PHE A 128 -14.16 14.71 20.50
C PHE A 128 -13.66 14.80 19.06
N SER A 129 -12.76 13.89 18.65
CA SER A 129 -12.19 13.78 17.32
C SER A 129 -12.32 12.33 16.82
N ARG A 130 -11.75 12.05 15.65
CA ARG A 130 -11.60 10.67 15.18
C ARG A 130 -10.39 10.06 15.87
N ASP A 131 -10.52 8.82 16.30
CA ASP A 131 -9.43 8.04 16.88
C ASP A 131 -8.17 8.06 15.99
N ASP A 132 -7.05 8.41 16.61
CA ASP A 132 -5.76 8.47 15.94
C ASP A 132 -5.19 7.07 15.77
N SER A 133 -4.74 6.77 14.56
CA SER A 133 -4.12 5.49 14.30
C SER A 133 -2.69 5.48 14.82
N ILE A 134 -2.35 4.55 15.71
CA ILE A 134 -0.99 4.39 16.24
C ILE A 134 -0.14 3.51 15.33
N GLY A 135 -0.64 2.33 14.98
CA GLY A 135 0.11 1.37 14.19
C GLY A 135 -0.64 0.07 13.95
N GLU A 136 -0.19 -0.70 12.96
CA GLU A 136 -0.84 -1.93 12.53
C GLU A 136 0.17 -3.07 12.30
N VAL A 137 -0.31 -4.30 12.45
CA VAL A 137 0.41 -5.51 12.06
C VAL A 137 -0.51 -6.44 11.28
N PHE A 138 0.04 -7.04 10.24
CA PHE A 138 -0.59 -8.06 9.41
C PHE A 138 0.16 -9.38 9.61
N LEU A 139 -0.55 -10.43 10.00
CA LEU A 139 -0.01 -11.77 10.16
C LEU A 139 -0.80 -12.75 9.27
N PRO A 140 -0.25 -13.14 8.12
CA PRO A 140 -0.77 -14.27 7.36
C PRO A 140 -0.84 -15.52 8.23
N LEU A 141 -2.03 -16.08 8.41
CA LEU A 141 -2.22 -17.22 9.31
C LEU A 141 -1.68 -18.53 8.73
N CYS A 142 -1.37 -18.58 7.43
CA CYS A 142 -0.61 -19.68 6.82
C CYS A 142 0.85 -19.76 7.29
N GLN A 143 1.39 -18.70 7.88
CA GLN A 143 2.76 -18.66 8.41
C GLN A 143 2.83 -19.06 9.90
N VAL A 144 1.68 -19.37 10.51
CA VAL A 144 1.58 -19.68 11.93
C VAL A 144 1.49 -21.19 12.11
N ASP A 145 2.40 -21.75 12.89
CA ASP A 145 2.27 -23.11 13.38
C ASP A 145 1.36 -23.13 14.62
N PHE A 146 0.18 -23.73 14.47
CA PHE A 146 -0.81 -23.82 15.55
C PHE A 146 -0.61 -25.02 16.47
N SER A 147 0.42 -25.84 16.26
CA SER A 147 0.72 -26.97 17.15
C SER A 147 1.24 -26.52 18.52
N GLU A 148 1.87 -25.33 18.62
CA GLU A 148 2.60 -24.89 19.83
C GLU A 148 2.08 -23.59 20.48
N LYS A 149 0.76 -23.29 20.43
CA LYS A 149 0.13 -22.09 21.05
C LYS A 149 1.02 -20.82 20.97
N PRO A 150 1.43 -20.39 19.78
CA PRO A 150 2.52 -19.45 19.62
C PRO A 150 2.23 -18.08 20.25
N VAL A 151 3.29 -17.47 20.76
CA VAL A 151 3.27 -16.14 21.40
C VAL A 151 4.18 -15.19 20.62
N PHE A 152 3.65 -14.01 20.28
CA PHE A 152 4.32 -13.06 19.40
C PHE A 152 4.52 -11.71 20.06
N TRP A 153 5.74 -11.20 19.96
CA TRP A 153 6.02 -9.76 19.97
C TRP A 153 6.22 -9.30 18.54
N LYS A 154 5.40 -8.36 18.08
CA LYS A 154 5.53 -7.75 16.75
C LYS A 154 5.67 -6.24 16.89
N ALA A 155 6.68 -5.68 16.21
CA ALA A 155 6.75 -4.24 16.01
C ALA A 155 5.54 -3.79 15.18
N LEU A 156 4.88 -2.73 15.65
CA LEU A 156 3.82 -2.09 14.91
C LEU A 156 4.43 -1.32 13.75
N LYS A 157 3.81 -1.42 12.58
CA LYS A 157 4.12 -0.52 11.48
C LYS A 157 3.30 0.75 11.69
N PRO A 158 3.89 1.95 11.49
CA PRO A 158 3.10 3.16 11.51
C PRO A 158 1.96 2.98 10.51
N PRO A 159 0.75 3.48 10.80
CA PRO A 159 -0.26 3.50 9.77
C PRO A 159 0.31 4.21 8.56
N LEU A 160 -0.21 3.84 7.41
CA LEU A 160 0.02 4.60 6.21
C LEU A 160 -0.54 6.02 6.41
N LYS A 161 0.25 6.93 7.00
CA LYS A 161 -0.01 8.37 7.04
C LYS A 161 -0.25 8.75 5.59
N ASP A 162 -1.42 9.32 5.34
CA ASP A 162 -1.94 9.60 4.02
C ASP A 162 -2.01 8.38 3.09
N LYS A 163 -3.06 7.56 3.25
CA LYS A 163 -3.49 6.60 2.21
C LYS A 163 -4.00 7.37 1.00
N CYS A 164 -3.09 8.00 0.25
CA CYS A 164 -3.31 8.63 -1.04
C CYS A 164 -3.73 7.59 -2.10
N GLY A 165 -3.48 6.31 -1.84
CA GLY A 165 -3.73 5.19 -2.73
C GLY A 165 -2.47 4.74 -3.47
N GLU A 166 -2.65 3.88 -4.45
CA GLU A 166 -1.57 3.35 -5.29
C GLU A 166 -1.88 3.59 -6.77
N LEU A 167 -0.85 3.82 -7.56
CA LEU A 167 -0.93 4.02 -9.00
C LEU A 167 -0.07 2.97 -9.72
N LEU A 168 -0.65 2.25 -10.68
CA LEU A 168 0.04 1.33 -11.56
C LEU A 168 0.55 2.08 -12.79
N VAL A 169 1.87 2.05 -12.99
CA VAL A 169 2.54 2.78 -14.07
C VAL A 169 3.39 1.84 -14.89
N SER A 170 3.37 1.98 -16.21
CA SER A 170 4.36 1.40 -17.11
C SER A 170 5.39 2.45 -17.52
N LEU A 171 6.67 2.08 -17.52
CA LEU A 171 7.77 2.86 -18.09
C LEU A 171 8.46 2.10 -19.21
N CYS A 172 8.78 2.78 -20.30
CA CYS A 172 9.57 2.23 -21.39
C CYS A 172 10.42 3.33 -22.02
N TYR A 173 11.72 3.08 -22.18
CA TYR A 173 12.61 4.01 -22.87
C TYR A 173 13.17 3.39 -24.14
N HIS A 174 13.09 4.15 -25.24
CA HIS A 174 13.64 3.79 -26.55
C HIS A 174 14.80 4.75 -26.86
N PRO A 175 16.07 4.32 -26.70
CA PRO A 175 17.23 5.22 -26.89
C PRO A 175 17.39 5.71 -28.33
N THR A 176 17.08 4.88 -29.32
CA THR A 176 17.34 5.16 -30.75
C THR A 176 16.52 6.31 -31.31
N ASN A 177 15.35 6.58 -30.73
CA ASN A 177 14.47 7.70 -31.11
C ASN A 177 14.23 8.64 -29.91
N SER A 178 15.07 8.57 -28.88
CA SER A 178 15.00 9.43 -27.69
C SER A 178 13.62 9.47 -27.05
N THR A 179 12.88 8.35 -27.04
CA THR A 179 11.47 8.34 -26.62
C THR A 179 11.29 7.69 -25.25
N LEU A 180 10.84 8.48 -24.28
CA LEU A 180 10.40 8.02 -22.96
C LEU A 180 8.87 7.92 -22.93
N THR A 181 8.35 6.72 -22.67
CA THR A 181 6.92 6.46 -22.58
C THR A 181 6.54 6.11 -21.15
N LEU A 182 5.56 6.83 -20.61
CA LEU A 182 4.88 6.51 -19.36
C LEU A 182 3.43 6.16 -19.66
N ILE A 183 2.94 5.01 -19.18
CA ILE A 183 1.52 4.65 -19.25
C ILE A 183 0.95 4.67 -17.84
N ALA A 184 -0.01 5.57 -17.58
CA ALA A 184 -0.82 5.50 -16.37
C ALA A 184 -1.92 4.46 -16.62
N LEU A 185 -1.81 3.29 -15.99
CA LEU A 185 -2.72 2.17 -16.26
C LEU A 185 -3.99 2.28 -15.43
N LYS A 186 -3.86 2.22 -14.09
CA LYS A 186 -4.98 2.31 -13.15
C LYS A 186 -4.50 2.69 -11.77
N ALA A 187 -5.41 3.17 -10.92
CA ALA A 187 -5.15 3.38 -9.50
C ALA A 187 -6.09 2.53 -8.64
N ARG A 188 -5.75 2.36 -7.36
CA ARG A 188 -6.61 1.71 -6.37
C ARG A 188 -6.47 2.35 -5.00
N ASN A 189 -7.51 2.19 -4.17
CA ASN A 189 -7.54 2.70 -2.80
C ASN A 189 -7.21 4.19 -2.69
N LEU A 190 -7.63 5.01 -3.66
CA LEU A 190 -7.39 6.46 -3.62
C LEU A 190 -8.06 7.09 -2.38
N LYS A 191 -7.46 8.16 -1.86
CA LYS A 191 -8.04 8.94 -0.76
C LYS A 191 -9.31 9.62 -1.28
N ALA A 192 -10.43 9.40 -0.60
CA ALA A 192 -11.63 10.19 -0.83
C ALA A 192 -11.40 11.63 -0.36
N LYS A 193 -11.64 12.57 -1.24
CA LYS A 193 -11.48 14.01 -1.01
C LYS A 193 -12.84 14.73 -1.06
N ASP A 194 -13.81 14.17 -1.79
CA ASP A 194 -15.18 14.66 -1.81
C ASP A 194 -15.99 14.27 -0.56
N ILE A 195 -16.98 15.10 -0.24
CA ILE A 195 -17.97 14.86 0.83
C ILE A 195 -18.78 13.58 0.58
N ASN A 196 -18.91 13.14 -0.68
CA ASN A 196 -19.62 11.91 -1.06
C ASN A 196 -18.85 10.62 -0.69
N GLY A 197 -17.66 10.74 -0.11
CA GLY A 197 -16.81 9.59 0.27
C GLY A 197 -16.04 8.98 -0.89
N LYS A 198 -15.90 9.69 -2.03
CA LYS A 198 -15.12 9.33 -3.22
C LYS A 198 -14.26 10.52 -3.69
N SER A 199 -13.82 10.45 -4.96
CA SER A 199 -13.11 11.49 -5.70
C SER A 199 -13.42 11.36 -7.19
N ASP A 200 -13.07 12.40 -7.95
CA ASP A 200 -13.05 12.52 -9.41
C ASP A 200 -11.60 12.51 -9.94
N PRO A 201 -10.87 11.37 -9.86
CA PRO A 201 -9.43 11.33 -10.11
C PRO A 201 -9.03 11.62 -11.56
N TYR A 202 -7.90 12.32 -11.71
CA TYR A 202 -7.13 12.44 -12.96
C TYR A 202 -5.63 12.54 -12.69
N VAL A 203 -4.81 12.09 -13.63
CA VAL A 203 -3.34 12.09 -13.48
C VAL A 203 -2.74 13.25 -14.25
N LYS A 204 -1.81 13.99 -13.62
CA LYS A 204 -0.92 14.96 -14.26
C LYS A 204 0.50 14.41 -14.25
N VAL A 205 1.18 14.50 -15.38
CA VAL A 205 2.59 14.10 -15.52
C VAL A 205 3.39 15.31 -15.95
N TRP A 206 4.43 15.64 -15.19
CA TRP A 206 5.39 16.68 -15.54
C TRP A 206 6.75 16.08 -15.86
N LEU A 207 7.33 16.53 -16.96
CA LEU A 207 8.72 16.26 -17.32
C LEU A 207 9.59 17.38 -16.78
N TYR A 208 10.68 16.99 -16.12
CA TYR A 208 11.71 17.89 -15.61
C TYR A 208 13.08 17.50 -16.16
N PHE A 209 13.91 18.50 -16.41
CA PHE A 209 15.35 18.36 -16.59
C PHE A 209 16.06 19.17 -15.52
N GLY A 210 16.71 18.49 -14.57
CA GLY A 210 17.13 19.11 -13.31
C GLY A 210 15.92 19.71 -12.60
N ASP A 211 16.03 20.96 -12.14
CA ASP A 211 14.95 21.67 -11.46
C ASP A 211 13.96 22.36 -12.43
N LYS A 212 14.26 22.35 -13.73
CA LYS A 212 13.44 23.03 -14.73
C LYS A 212 12.30 22.13 -15.19
N ARG A 213 11.08 22.62 -15.01
CA ARG A 213 9.87 22.01 -15.57
C ARG A 213 9.79 22.29 -17.07
N VAL A 214 9.68 21.24 -17.87
CA VAL A 214 9.81 21.29 -19.33
C VAL A 214 8.46 21.09 -19.99
N GLU A 215 7.75 20.02 -19.62
CA GLU A 215 6.49 19.64 -20.27
C GLU A 215 5.47 19.15 -19.23
N LYS A 216 4.18 19.31 -19.52
CA LYS A 216 3.07 18.81 -18.68
C LYS A 216 2.02 18.15 -19.57
N ARG A 217 1.57 16.96 -19.16
CA ARG A 217 0.41 16.28 -19.76
C ARG A 217 -0.57 15.83 -18.67
N LYS A 218 -1.81 15.51 -19.05
CA LYS A 218 -2.83 15.01 -18.12
C LYS A 218 -3.79 14.02 -18.78
N THR A 219 -4.41 13.16 -17.98
CA THR A 219 -5.54 12.31 -18.40
C THR A 219 -6.86 13.10 -18.42
N PRO A 220 -7.93 12.51 -18.99
CA PRO A 220 -9.30 12.87 -18.64
C PRO A 220 -9.61 12.68 -17.15
N VAL A 221 -10.73 13.25 -16.71
CA VAL A 221 -11.27 13.11 -15.34
C VAL A 221 -12.21 11.91 -15.29
N TYR A 222 -12.03 11.06 -14.28
CA TYR A 222 -12.85 9.88 -14.04
C TYR A 222 -13.72 10.11 -12.81
N LYS A 223 -15.04 10.16 -12.97
CA LYS A 223 -15.93 10.60 -11.90
C LYS A 223 -16.23 9.53 -10.85
N CYS A 224 -16.39 9.95 -9.59
CA CYS A 224 -16.94 9.19 -8.48
C CYS A 224 -16.31 7.79 -8.32
N THR A 225 -14.98 7.71 -8.33
CA THR A 225 -14.23 6.46 -8.21
C THR A 225 -12.95 6.60 -7.40
N LEU A 226 -12.64 5.57 -6.62
CA LEU A 226 -11.35 5.43 -5.91
C LEU A 226 -10.45 4.36 -6.57
N GLU A 227 -10.91 3.76 -7.67
CA GLU A 227 -10.23 2.72 -8.44
C GLU A 227 -10.33 2.99 -9.97
N PRO A 228 -9.88 4.16 -10.46
CA PRO A 228 -9.96 4.49 -11.88
C PRO A 228 -9.04 3.62 -12.74
N VAL A 229 -9.50 3.26 -13.93
CA VAL A 229 -8.68 2.66 -15.00
C VAL A 229 -8.47 3.74 -16.06
N PHE A 230 -7.23 4.21 -16.18
CA PHE A 230 -6.86 5.32 -17.07
C PHE A 230 -6.45 4.80 -18.46
N ASN A 231 -5.53 3.83 -18.51
CA ASN A 231 -4.88 3.33 -19.73
C ASN A 231 -4.29 4.41 -20.64
N GLU A 232 -3.82 5.53 -20.08
CA GLU A 232 -3.33 6.65 -20.87
C GLU A 232 -1.82 6.68 -21.04
N THR A 233 -1.42 6.94 -22.28
CA THR A 233 -0.01 6.96 -22.70
C THR A 233 0.51 8.38 -22.82
N PHE A 234 1.64 8.64 -22.17
CA PHE A 234 2.39 9.88 -22.23
C PHE A 234 3.75 9.62 -22.88
N THR A 235 4.08 10.35 -23.93
CA THR A 235 5.30 10.14 -24.71
C THR A 235 6.13 11.41 -24.74
N PHE A 236 7.35 11.35 -24.21
CA PHE A 236 8.25 12.49 -24.09
C PHE A 236 9.51 12.27 -24.93
N ASN A 237 10.00 13.33 -25.57
CA ASN A 237 11.29 13.31 -26.25
C ASN A 237 12.41 13.63 -25.25
N VAL A 238 13.15 12.60 -24.85
CA VAL A 238 14.22 12.63 -23.86
C VAL A 238 15.49 12.05 -24.49
N PRO A 239 16.42 12.90 -24.97
CA PRO A 239 17.72 12.46 -25.47
C PRO A 239 18.49 11.65 -24.43
N TRP A 240 19.25 10.65 -24.88
CA TRP A 240 19.98 9.76 -23.99
C TRP A 240 20.96 10.51 -23.08
N GLU A 241 21.56 11.58 -23.58
CA GLU A 241 22.51 12.42 -22.83
C GLU A 241 21.84 13.09 -21.62
N LYS A 242 20.53 13.34 -21.70
CA LYS A 242 19.74 14.03 -20.66
C LYS A 242 18.95 13.08 -19.76
N ILE A 243 18.94 11.76 -20.02
CA ILE A 243 18.13 10.80 -19.26
C ILE A 243 18.48 10.76 -17.77
N ARG A 244 19.74 11.08 -17.42
CA ARG A 244 20.22 11.11 -16.03
C ARG A 244 19.73 12.32 -15.24
N GLU A 245 19.42 13.41 -15.93
CA GLU A 245 18.86 14.64 -15.37
C GLU A 245 17.34 14.68 -15.49
N CYS A 246 16.76 13.70 -16.19
CA CYS A 246 15.34 13.57 -16.42
C CYS A 246 14.64 13.07 -15.16
N SER A 247 13.51 13.70 -14.85
CA SER A 247 12.56 13.18 -13.86
C SER A 247 11.12 13.36 -14.32
N LEU A 248 10.27 12.44 -13.90
CA LEU A 248 8.82 12.49 -14.11
C LEU A 248 8.13 12.66 -12.74
N ASP A 249 7.49 13.81 -12.53
CA ASP A 249 6.60 14.03 -11.39
C ASP A 249 5.17 13.65 -11.81
N VAL A 250 4.63 12.61 -11.19
CA VAL A 250 3.31 12.06 -11.50
C VAL A 250 2.40 12.30 -10.31
N ARG A 251 1.35 13.11 -10.52
CA ARG A 251 0.38 13.46 -9.47
C ARG A 251 -1.00 12.97 -9.83
N VAL A 252 -1.64 12.27 -8.88
CA VAL A 252 -3.06 11.96 -8.92
C VAL A 252 -3.79 13.08 -8.19
N MET A 253 -4.71 13.73 -8.90
CA MET A 253 -5.45 14.89 -8.45
C MET A 253 -6.93 14.53 -8.34
N ASP A 254 -7.64 15.16 -7.42
CA ASP A 254 -9.09 15.21 -7.42
C ASP A 254 -9.59 16.41 -8.22
N PHE A 255 -10.69 16.27 -8.96
CA PHE A 255 -11.32 17.35 -9.69
C PHE A 255 -12.56 17.82 -8.93
N ASP A 256 -12.50 19.06 -8.43
CA ASP A 256 -13.63 19.66 -7.73
C ASP A 256 -14.42 20.56 -8.68
N ASN A 257 -15.73 20.34 -8.81
CA ASN A 257 -16.60 21.24 -9.59
C ASN A 257 -16.66 22.65 -8.98
N ILE A 258 -16.50 22.75 -7.66
CA ILE A 258 -16.53 24.00 -6.90
C ILE A 258 -15.31 23.99 -5.97
N GLY A 259 -14.36 24.91 -6.21
CA GLY A 259 -13.15 25.01 -5.40
C GLY A 259 -11.87 24.79 -6.20
N ARG A 260 -10.78 24.48 -5.51
CA ARG A 260 -9.48 24.17 -6.12
C ARG A 260 -9.25 22.66 -6.09
N ASN A 261 -9.00 22.08 -7.26
CA ASN A 261 -8.59 20.69 -7.42
C ASN A 261 -7.52 20.27 -6.40
N GLU A 262 -7.83 19.29 -5.58
CA GLU A 262 -6.95 18.82 -4.53
C GLU A 262 -5.92 17.78 -5.00
N LEU A 263 -4.73 17.77 -4.40
CA LEU A 263 -3.80 16.67 -4.60
C LEU A 263 -4.28 15.46 -3.78
N ILE A 264 -4.46 14.32 -4.45
CA ILE A 264 -4.66 13.03 -3.78
C ILE A 264 -3.31 12.50 -3.34
N GLY A 265 -2.33 12.46 -4.25
CA GLY A 265 -0.93 12.17 -3.93
C GLY A 265 -0.04 12.11 -5.16
N ARG A 266 1.27 11.91 -4.96
CA ARG A 266 2.28 11.96 -6.02
C ARG A 266 3.36 10.88 -5.91
N ILE A 267 4.04 10.63 -7.02
CA ILE A 267 5.29 9.85 -7.09
C ILE A 267 6.28 10.60 -7.98
N SER A 268 7.57 10.52 -7.66
CA SER A 268 8.64 11.07 -8.49
C SER A 268 9.53 9.95 -9.02
N LEU A 269 9.53 9.76 -10.33
CA LEU A 269 10.32 8.75 -11.04
C LEU A 269 11.58 9.41 -11.58
N THR A 270 12.74 9.10 -11.00
CA THR A 270 14.03 9.75 -11.32
C THR A 270 15.20 8.80 -11.05
N GLY A 271 16.30 9.01 -11.77
CA GLY A 271 17.58 8.31 -11.55
C GLY A 271 18.41 8.86 -10.39
N LYS A 272 18.07 10.04 -9.84
CA LYS A 272 18.71 10.63 -8.65
C LYS A 272 17.65 11.22 -7.72
N ASN A 273 17.74 10.92 -6.42
CA ASN A 273 16.87 11.47 -5.36
C ASN A 273 15.36 11.26 -5.62
N SER A 274 14.95 10.03 -5.92
CA SER A 274 13.52 9.73 -6.02
C SER A 274 12.85 9.78 -4.65
N THR A 275 11.53 9.89 -4.64
CA THR A 275 10.75 9.93 -3.40
C THR A 275 10.84 8.64 -2.59
N GLY A 276 11.36 7.52 -3.14
CA GLY A 276 11.50 6.25 -2.42
C GLY A 276 12.20 5.14 -3.21
N ALA A 277 12.61 4.07 -2.50
CA ALA A 277 13.39 2.97 -3.08
C ALA A 277 12.66 2.25 -4.25
N SER A 278 11.32 2.18 -4.21
CA SER A 278 10.49 1.58 -5.27
C SER A 278 10.59 2.37 -6.58
N GLU A 279 10.51 3.70 -6.50
CA GLU A 279 10.59 4.60 -7.65
C GLU A 279 11.96 4.58 -8.32
N THR A 280 13.04 4.61 -7.52
CA THR A 280 14.41 4.46 -8.04
C THR A 280 14.59 3.13 -8.76
N LYS A 281 14.11 2.03 -8.16
CA LYS A 281 14.19 0.70 -8.77
C LYS A 281 13.44 0.65 -10.10
N HIS A 282 12.22 1.19 -10.16
CA HIS A 282 11.44 1.18 -11.39
C HIS A 282 12.14 1.95 -12.53
N TRP A 283 12.75 3.11 -12.20
CA TRP A 283 13.55 3.87 -13.16
C TRP A 283 14.78 3.09 -13.62
N GLN A 284 15.50 2.45 -12.70
CA GLN A 284 16.68 1.64 -13.02
C GLN A 284 16.33 0.43 -13.89
N ASP A 285 15.22 -0.26 -13.58
CA ASP A 285 14.72 -1.38 -14.38
C ASP A 285 14.37 -0.94 -15.80
N MET A 286 13.77 0.25 -15.98
CA MET A 286 13.50 0.83 -17.31
C MET A 286 14.80 1.08 -18.10
N ILE A 287 15.83 1.63 -17.45
CA ILE A 287 17.11 1.93 -18.10
C ILE A 287 17.88 0.66 -18.46
N THR A 288 17.88 -0.34 -17.59
CA THR A 288 18.60 -1.62 -17.81
C THR A 288 17.89 -2.53 -18.82
N LYS A 289 16.60 -2.33 -19.07
CA LYS A 289 15.78 -3.08 -20.04
C LYS A 289 15.27 -2.17 -21.16
N PRO A 290 16.14 -1.63 -22.03
CA PRO A 290 15.73 -0.70 -23.08
C PRO A 290 14.73 -1.36 -24.05
N ARG A 291 13.75 -0.58 -24.52
CA ARG A 291 12.65 -1.01 -25.40
C ARG A 291 11.69 -2.04 -24.78
N GLN A 292 11.84 -2.34 -23.49
CA GLN A 292 10.90 -3.20 -22.76
C GLN A 292 10.09 -2.35 -21.78
N ALA A 293 8.79 -2.60 -21.76
CA ALA A 293 7.91 -2.00 -20.77
C ALA A 293 8.13 -2.66 -19.42
N VAL A 294 8.45 -1.84 -18.41
CA VAL A 294 8.46 -2.24 -17.00
C VAL A 294 7.20 -1.70 -16.36
N VAL A 295 6.44 -2.55 -15.67
CA VAL A 295 5.16 -2.18 -15.04
C VAL A 295 5.28 -2.37 -13.54
N GLN A 296 4.94 -1.34 -12.77
CA GLN A 296 5.07 -1.39 -11.32
C GLN A 296 4.01 -0.54 -10.60
N TRP A 297 3.51 -1.07 -9.48
CA TRP A 297 2.69 -0.31 -8.55
C TRP A 297 3.56 0.64 -7.72
N HIS A 298 3.08 1.87 -7.55
CA HIS A 298 3.70 2.84 -6.67
C HIS A 298 2.67 3.37 -5.69
N ARG A 299 3.07 3.46 -4.43
CA ARG A 299 2.27 4.09 -3.40
C ARG A 299 2.40 5.61 -3.53
N LEU A 300 1.25 6.28 -3.62
CA LEU A 300 1.17 7.73 -3.69
C LEU A 300 1.55 8.32 -2.34
N LYS A 301 2.32 9.41 -2.39
CA LYS A 301 2.76 10.17 -1.22
C LYS A 301 2.02 11.52 -1.14
N PRO A 302 1.79 12.07 0.06
CA PRO A 302 1.31 13.44 0.19
C PRO A 302 2.32 14.45 -0.37
N GLU A 303 1.95 15.74 -0.39
CA GLU A 303 2.80 16.83 -0.90
C GLU A 303 4.13 16.97 -0.15
#